data_AF-A0A977PZ97-F1
#
_entry.id   AF-A0A977PZ97-F1
#
_cell.length_a   1.000
_cell.length_b   1.000
_cell.length_c   1.000
_cell.angle_alpha   90.00
_cell.angle_beta   90.00
_cell.angle_gamma   90.00
#
_symmetry.space_group_name_H-M   'P 1'
#
loop_
_entity.id
_entity.type
_entity.pdbx_description
1 polymer ?
#
loop_
_entity_poly.entity_id
_entity_poly.type
_entity_poly.pdbx_seq_one_letter_code
_entity_poly.pdbx_strand_id
1 'polypeptide(L)'
;MNQLVLSDEILQGISDLANQLNLSIDSLLEQIVKGNLAVVNAEELEDLLDVRDAMIAEAAPENQERVSWETVKNDPKLSSV
;
A
#
# COMPACT_ATOMS: atom_id res chain seq x y z
N MET A 1 27.28 12.87 19.78
CA MET A 1 26.90 12.16 18.55
C MET A 1 26.80 10.69 18.91
N ASN A 2 25.62 10.10 18.83
CA ASN A 2 25.51 8.65 19.00
C ASN A 2 25.92 8.01 17.68
N GLN A 3 26.94 7.15 17.73
CA GLN A 3 27.36 6.37 16.58
C GLN A 3 26.38 5.21 16.42
N LEU A 4 25.56 5.25 15.38
CA LEU A 4 24.70 4.15 15.03
C LEU A 4 25.56 3.06 14.39
N VAL A 5 25.60 1.88 14.99
CA VAL A 5 26.26 0.70 14.40
C VAL A 5 25.17 -0.13 13.73
N LEU A 6 25.23 -0.21 12.41
CA LEU A 6 24.38 -1.08 11.60
C LEU A 6 25.12 -2.40 11.34
N SER A 7 24.39 -3.51 11.23
CA SER A 7 24.97 -4.73 10.67
C SER A 7 25.26 -4.55 9.18
N ASP A 8 26.24 -5.31 8.68
CA ASP A 8 26.59 -5.29 7.25
C ASP A 8 25.40 -5.64 6.35
N GLU A 9 24.52 -6.55 6.80
CA GLU A 9 23.30 -6.94 6.10
C GLU A 9 22.32 -5.76 5.94
N ILE A 10 22.11 -4.98 7.01
CA ILE A 10 21.24 -3.80 6.96
C ILE A 10 21.86 -2.73 6.06
N LEU A 11 23.17 -2.52 6.15
CA LEU A 11 23.89 -1.57 5.31
C LEU A 11 23.77 -1.93 3.83
N GLN A 12 23.91 -3.23 3.50
CA GLN A 12 23.76 -3.72 2.13
C GLN A 12 22.34 -3.50 1.61
N GLY A 13 21.31 -3.80 2.42
CA GLY A 13 19.92 -3.56 2.03
C GLY A 13 19.61 -2.09 1.75
N ILE A 14 20.14 -1.16 2.57
CA ILE A 14 20.00 0.29 2.33
C ILE A 14 20.73 0.70 1.04
N SER A 15 21.92 0.16 0.80
CA SER A 15 22.71 0.42 -0.41
C SER A 15 21.99 -0.06 -1.67
N ASP A 16 21.41 -1.26 -1.63
CA ASP A 16 20.66 -1.83 -2.75
C ASP A 16 19.41 -0.99 -3.06
N LEU A 17 18.67 -0.55 -2.04
CA LEU A 17 17.51 0.33 -2.22
C LEU A 17 17.91 1.68 -2.80
N ALA A 18 19.02 2.27 -2.32
CA ALA A 18 19.54 3.53 -2.84
C ALA A 18 19.90 3.39 -4.34
N ASN A 19 20.55 2.29 -4.72
CA ASN A 19 20.88 2.00 -6.12
C ASN A 19 19.63 1.82 -7.00
N GLN A 20 18.60 1.11 -6.52
CA GLN A 20 17.33 0.94 -7.25
C GLN A 20 16.63 2.26 -7.54
N LEU A 21 16.75 3.23 -6.63
CA LEU A 21 16.17 4.56 -6.76
C LEU A 21 17.12 5.57 -7.43
N ASN A 22 18.32 5.13 -7.83
CA ASN A 22 19.39 5.97 -8.39
C ASN A 22 19.74 7.17 -7.47
N LEU A 23 19.80 6.91 -6.16
CA LEU A 23 20.15 7.86 -5.12
C LEU A 23 21.44 7.41 -4.40
N SER A 24 22.15 8.36 -3.80
CA SER A 24 23.13 8.02 -2.76
C SER A 24 22.41 7.63 -1.46
N ILE A 25 23.09 6.91 -0.56
CA ILE A 25 22.56 6.56 0.77
C ILE A 25 22.14 7.82 1.54
N ASP A 26 22.97 8.87 1.52
CA ASP A 26 22.66 10.13 2.19
C ASP A 26 21.42 10.80 1.62
N SER A 27 21.27 10.82 0.28
CA SER A 27 20.09 11.39 -0.37
C SER A 27 18.83 10.57 -0.13
N LEU A 28 18.94 9.24 -0.08
CA LEU A 28 17.84 8.35 0.28
C LEU A 28 17.32 8.68 1.69
N LEU A 29 18.23 8.73 2.67
CA LEU A 29 17.88 9.04 4.06
C LEU A 29 17.33 10.46 4.22
N GLU A 30 17.91 11.43 3.51
CA GLU A 30 17.43 12.81 3.52
C GLU A 30 16.00 12.92 2.96
N GLN A 31 15.68 12.20 1.88
CA GLN A 31 14.32 12.19 1.33
C GLN A 31 13.32 11.50 2.25
N ILE A 32 13.73 10.44 2.97
CA ILE A 32 12.89 9.80 3.99
C ILE A 32 12.60 10.79 5.13
N VAL A 33 13.63 11.47 5.65
CA VAL A 33 13.48 12.45 6.74
C VAL A 33 12.61 13.65 6.31
N LYS A 34 12.74 14.09 5.06
CA LYS A 34 11.92 15.17 4.49
C LYS A 34 10.48 14.75 4.17
N GLY A 35 10.15 13.45 4.27
CA GLY A 35 8.84 12.91 3.89
C GLY A 35 8.60 12.87 2.38
N ASN A 36 9.63 13.06 1.56
CA ASN A 36 9.55 12.95 0.11
C ASN A 36 9.58 11.48 -0.34
N LEU A 37 10.14 10.60 0.50
CA LEU A 37 10.10 9.16 0.37
C LEU A 37 9.37 8.60 1.59
N ALA A 38 8.22 7.97 1.37
CA ALA A 38 7.46 7.31 2.41
C ALA A 38 7.75 5.80 2.39
N VAL A 39 8.10 5.25 3.55
CA VAL A 39 8.07 3.80 3.75
C VAL A 39 6.66 3.46 4.20
N VAL A 40 5.94 2.71 3.37
CA VAL A 40 4.56 2.32 3.63
C VAL A 40 4.50 0.80 3.71
N ASN A 41 3.72 0.27 4.65
CA ASN A 41 3.41 -1.15 4.67
C ASN A 41 2.60 -1.50 3.41
N ALA A 42 3.03 -2.52 2.67
CA ALA A 42 2.36 -2.91 1.43
C ALA A 42 0.90 -3.35 1.67
N GLU A 43 0.60 -4.04 2.77
CA GLU A 43 -0.75 -4.47 3.13
C GLU A 43 -1.64 -3.26 3.43
N GLU A 44 -1.13 -2.30 4.21
CA GLU A 44 -1.89 -1.07 4.51
C GLU A 44 -2.12 -0.21 3.25
N LEU A 45 -1.16 -0.21 2.32
CA LEU A 45 -1.32 0.46 1.04
C LEU A 45 -2.38 -0.23 0.17
N GLU A 46 -2.37 -1.56 0.12
CA GLU A 46 -3.39 -2.35 -0.57
C GLU A 46 -4.78 -2.06 -0.01
N ASP A 47 -4.97 -2.13 1.31
CA ASP A 47 -6.25 -1.83 1.96
C ASP A 47 -6.77 -0.42 1.59
N LEU A 48 -5.88 0.58 1.58
CA LEU A 48 -6.25 1.94 1.20
C LEU A 48 -6.61 2.06 -0.29
N LEU A 49 -5.92 1.33 -1.16
CA LEU A 49 -6.23 1.28 -2.59
C LEU A 49 -7.56 0.59 -2.83
N ASP A 50 -7.84 -0.52 -2.14
CA ASP A 50 -9.11 -1.24 -2.22
C ASP A 50 -10.29 -0.37 -1.80
N VAL A 51 -10.15 0.39 -0.69
CA VAL A 51 -11.18 1.35 -0.26
C VAL A 51 -11.42 2.42 -1.31
N ARG A 52 -10.35 2.99 -1.88
CA ARG A 52 -10.46 3.99 -2.95
C ARG A 52 -11.18 3.42 -4.16
N ASP A 53 -10.80 2.21 -4.59
CA ASP A 53 -11.37 1.57 -5.77
C ASP A 53 -12.85 1.20 -5.54
N ALA A 54 -13.20 0.74 -4.34
CA ALA A 54 -14.58 0.52 -3.94
C ALA A 54 -15.41 1.82 -3.99
N MET A 55 -14.86 2.95 -3.51
CA MET A 55 -15.54 4.26 -3.60
C MET A 55 -15.76 4.71 -5.05
N ILE A 56 -14.77 4.50 -5.92
CA ILE A 56 -14.89 4.82 -7.35
C ILE A 56 -15.95 3.93 -8.01
N ALA A 57 -15.93 2.62 -7.71
CA ALA A 57 -16.88 1.67 -8.22
C ALA A 57 -18.31 2.00 -7.75
N GLU A 58 -18.50 2.35 -6.48
CA GLU A 58 -19.78 2.75 -5.91
C GLU A 58 -20.32 4.02 -6.58
N ALA A 59 -19.48 4.98 -6.95
CA ALA A 59 -19.91 6.22 -7.59
C ALA A 59 -20.51 6.02 -9.00
N ALA A 60 -20.23 4.88 -9.65
CA ALA A 60 -20.72 4.57 -10.98
C ALA A 60 -22.14 3.94 -10.91
N PRO A 61 -23.19 4.59 -11.48
CA PRO A 61 -24.57 4.10 -11.38
C PRO A 61 -24.78 2.68 -11.90
N GLU A 62 -24.02 2.26 -12.91
CA GLU A 62 -24.04 0.92 -13.49
C GLU A 62 -23.60 -0.19 -12.51
N ASN A 63 -22.84 0.16 -11.48
CA ASN A 63 -22.35 -0.77 -10.46
C ASN A 63 -23.27 -0.84 -9.23
N GLN A 64 -24.36 -0.06 -9.20
CA GLN A 64 -25.26 0.03 -8.06
C GLN A 64 -26.47 -0.90 -8.16
N GLU A 65 -26.35 -2.06 -8.82
CA GLU A 65 -27.45 -3.02 -8.89
C GLU A 65 -27.93 -3.39 -7.46
N ARG A 66 -29.16 -2.99 -7.14
CA ARG A 66 -29.79 -3.28 -5.85
C ARG A 66 -30.55 -4.59 -5.96
N VAL A 67 -30.02 -5.64 -5.36
CA VAL A 67 -30.71 -6.92 -5.22
C VAL A 67 -31.45 -6.99 -3.89
N SER A 68 -32.60 -7.68 -3.85
CA SER A 68 -33.32 -7.88 -2.59
C SER A 68 -32.59 -8.88 -1.69
N TRP A 69 -32.82 -8.78 -0.38
CA TRP A 69 -32.22 -9.70 0.59
C TRP A 69 -32.66 -11.15 0.36
N GLU A 70 -33.89 -11.38 -0.10
CA GLU A 70 -34.38 -12.70 -0.48
C GLU A 70 -33.60 -13.28 -1.67
N THR A 71 -33.16 -12.45 -2.61
CA THR A 71 -32.32 -12.88 -3.75
C THR A 71 -30.93 -13.27 -3.27
N VAL A 72 -30.31 -12.45 -2.41
CA VAL A 72 -28.98 -12.76 -1.84
C VAL A 72 -28.99 -14.06 -1.05
N LYS A 73 -30.02 -14.29 -0.24
CA LYS A 73 -30.13 -15.48 0.62
C LYS A 73 -30.25 -16.79 -0.16
N ASN A 74 -30.85 -16.73 -1.36
CA ASN A 74 -31.15 -17.91 -2.17
C ASN A 74 -30.17 -18.10 -3.33
N ASP A 75 -29.29 -17.13 -3.59
CA ASP A 75 -28.24 -17.25 -4.61
C ASP A 75 -26.90 -17.68 -3.95
N PRO A 76 -26.42 -18.91 -4.19
CA PRO A 76 -25.20 -19.42 -3.60
C PRO A 76 -23.92 -18.66 -4.03
N LYS A 77 -23.99 -17.83 -5.09
CA LYS A 77 -22.87 -16.98 -5.52
C LYS A 77 -22.86 -15.62 -4.83
N LEU A 78 -24.00 -15.15 -4.32
CA LEU A 78 -24.14 -13.90 -3.59
C LEU A 78 -24.07 -14.09 -2.07
N SER A 79 -24.31 -15.32 -1.59
CA SER A 79 -24.25 -15.67 -0.17
C SER A 79 -22.83 -15.94 0.36
N SER A 80 -21.81 -15.90 -0.48
CA SER A 80 -20.40 -16.20 -0.14
C SER A 80 -19.49 -14.97 -0.08
N VAL A 81 -20.07 -13.77 -0.10
CA VAL A 81 -19.36 -12.49 0.10
C VAL A 81 -19.38 -12.14 1.59
#